data_AF-A0A0S8GCE1-F1
#
_entry.id   AF-A0A0S8GCE1-F1
#
_cell.length_a   1.000
_cell.length_b   1.000
_cell.length_c   1.000
_cell.angle_alpha   90.00
_cell.angle_beta   90.00
_cell.angle_gamma   90.00
#
_symmetry.space_group_name_H-M   'P 1'
#
loop_
_entity.id
_entity.type
_entity.pdbx_description
1 polymer ?
#
loop_
_entity_poly.entity_id
_entity_poly.type
_entity_poly.pdbx_seq_one_letter_code
_entity_poly.pdbx_strand_id
1 'polypeptide(L)' 'WIGAFSEPQAKEVLGIPEHIRVVELLTLGYPATQPGARSRKAIEEIVCYDKWSLG' A
#
# COMPACT_ATOMS: atom_id res chain seq x y z
N TRP A 1 4.46 -2.24 -2.81
CA TRP A 1 3.08 -2.66 -2.59
C TRP A 1 2.28 -2.46 -3.88
N ILE A 2 1.48 -3.45 -4.27
CA ILE A 2 0.50 -3.33 -5.34
C ILE A 2 -0.88 -3.35 -4.67
N GLY A 3 -1.46 -2.15 -4.48
CA GLY A 3 -2.85 -2.01 -4.04
C GLY A 3 -3.85 -1.94 -5.19
N ALA A 4 -3.38 -1.62 -6.40
CA ALA A 4 -4.19 -1.60 -7.61
C ALA A 4 -4.13 -2.98 -8.30
N PHE A 5 -4.76 -3.99 -7.70
CA PHE A 5 -4.89 -5.32 -8.26
C PHE A 5 -6.35 -5.79 -8.20
N SER A 6 -6.70 -6.80 -8.99
CA SER A 6 -8.00 -7.46 -8.90
C SER A 6 -7.95 -8.50 -7.79
N GLU A 7 -8.56 -8.17 -6.65
CA GLU A 7 -8.71 -9.12 -5.55
C GLU A 7 -9.48 -10.39 -5.98
N PRO A 8 -10.62 -10.32 -6.71
CA PRO A 8 -11.31 -11.53 -7.17
C PRO A 8 -10.44 -12.46 -8.02
N GLN A 9 -9.64 -11.90 -8.94
CA GLN A 9 -8.73 -12.71 -9.76
C GLN A 9 -7.60 -13.32 -8.93
N ALA A 10 -7.06 -12.58 -7.95
CA ALA A 10 -6.05 -13.13 -7.05
C ALA A 10 -6.61 -14.31 -6.23
N LYS A 11 -7.86 -14.21 -5.77
CA LYS A 11 -8.54 -15.31 -5.07
C LYS A 11 -8.72 -16.54 -5.96
N GLU A 12 -9.18 -16.34 -7.20
CA GLU A 12 -9.37 -17.42 -8.18
C GLU A 12 -8.06 -18.18 -8.45
N VAL A 13 -6.99 -17.45 -8.77
CA VAL A 13 -5.68 -18.05 -9.11
C VAL A 13 -5.08 -18.81 -7.94
N LEU A 14 -5.26 -18.33 -6.71
CA LEU A 14 -4.65 -18.90 -5.51
C LEU A 14 -5.59 -19.85 -4.74
N GLY A 15 -6.83 -20.05 -5.20
CA GLY A 15 -7.82 -20.88 -4.53
C GLY A 15 -8.24 -20.35 -3.15
N ILE A 16 -8.28 -19.03 -2.98
CA ILE A 16 -8.60 -18.40 -1.69
C ILE A 16 -10.12 -18.33 -1.51
N PRO A 17 -10.67 -18.78 -0.36
CA PRO A 17 -12.10 -18.69 -0.06
C PRO A 17 -12.61 -17.25 -0.03
N GLU A 18 -13.87 -17.05 -0.41
CA GLU A 18 -14.46 -15.71 -0.57
C GLU A 18 -14.39 -14.85 0.70
N HIS A 19 -14.58 -15.46 1.88
CA HIS A 19 -14.57 -14.75 3.16
C HIS A 19 -13.16 -14.28 3.61
N ILE A 20 -12.10 -14.72 2.93
CA ILE A 20 -10.73 -14.28 3.20
C ILE A 20 -10.41 -13.10 2.27
N ARG A 21 -9.98 -11.99 2.87
CA ARG A 21 -9.63 -10.77 2.15
C ARG A 21 -8.15 -10.77 1.76
N VAL A 22 -7.86 -10.46 0.49
CA VAL A 22 -6.49 -10.18 0.02
C VAL A 22 -6.29 -8.68 0.08
N VAL A 23 -5.39 -8.22 0.95
CA VAL A 23 -5.19 -6.78 1.21
C VAL A 23 -4.16 -6.16 0.27
N GLU A 24 -3.10 -6.89 -0.05
CA GLU A 24 -1.96 -6.38 -0.79
C GLU A 24 -1.20 -7.52 -1.48
N LEU A 25 -0.59 -7.21 -2.63
CA LEU A 25 0.50 -8.00 -3.21
C LEU A 25 1.84 -7.27 -3.04
N LEU A 26 2.84 -7.95 -2.49
CA LEU A 26 4.19 -7.42 -2.29
C LEU A 26 5.17 -8.10 -3.25
N THR A 27 5.78 -7.33 -4.14
CA THR A 27 6.87 -7.79 -4.98
C THR A 27 8.20 -7.74 -4.22
N LEU A 28 9.01 -8.79 -4.37
CA LEU A 28 10.34 -8.91 -3.76
C LEU A 28 11.35 -9.35 -4.81
N GLY A 29 12.56 -8.82 -4.73
CA GLY A 29 13.64 -9.13 -5.65
C GLY A 29 14.82 -8.16 -5.52
N TYR A 30 15.86 -8.40 -6.30
CA TYR A 30 17.00 -7.50 -6.39
C TYR A 30 16.68 -6.30 -7.30
N PRO A 31 16.98 -5.05 -6.87
CA PRO A 31 16.63 -3.88 -7.64
C PRO A 31 17.46 -3.78 -8.92
N ALA A 32 16.81 -3.56 -10.05
CA ALA A 32 17.49 -3.22 -11.31
C ALA A 32 17.88 -1.73 -11.38
N THR A 33 17.26 -0.89 -10.57
CA THR A 33 17.50 0.56 -10.49
C THR A 33 17.42 1.04 -9.04
N GLN A 34 18.08 2.15 -8.74
CA GLN A 34 18.07 2.76 -7.41
C GLN A 34 17.45 4.17 -7.49
N PRO A 35 16.12 4.30 -7.46
CA PRO A 35 15.47 5.60 -7.50
C PRO A 35 15.78 6.41 -6.23
N GLY A 36 15.80 7.73 -6.37
CA GLY A 36 15.92 8.63 -5.22
C GLY A 36 14.71 8.56 -4.29
N ALA A 37 14.88 9.07 -3.07
CA ALA A 37 13.80 9.16 -2.10
C ALA A 37 12.65 10.02 -2.65
N ARG A 38 11.42 9.53 -2.55
CA ARG A 38 10.21 10.29 -2.89
C ARG A 38 10.00 11.37 -1.83
N SER A 39 9.66 12.60 -2.25
CA SER A 39 9.27 13.66 -1.32
C SER A 39 8.08 13.21 -0.46
N ARG A 40 8.01 13.76 0.75
CA ARG A 40 6.88 13.65 1.67
C ARG A 40 6.44 15.06 2.04
N LYS A 41 5.18 15.19 2.47
CA LYS A 41 4.72 16.42 3.11
C LYS A 41 5.58 16.72 4.33
N ALA A 42 5.75 18.00 4.66
CA ALA A 42 6.36 18.41 5.91
C ALA A 42 5.56 17.82 7.09
N ILE A 43 6.23 17.52 8.20
CA ILE A 43 5.57 16.84 9.32
C ILE A 43 4.45 17.71 9.90
N GLU A 44 4.64 19.02 9.86
CA GLU A 44 3.69 20.04 10.30
C GLU A 44 2.39 20.02 9.48
N GLU A 45 2.41 19.52 8.24
CA GLU A 45 1.21 19.40 7.39
C GLU A 45 0.34 18.17 7.71
N ILE A 46 0.87 17.19 8.45
CA ILE A 46 0.21 15.90 8.68
C ILE A 46 0.04 15.56 10.18
N VAL A 47 0.75 16.24 11.06
CA VAL A 47 0.66 16.02 12.51
C VAL A 47 -0.52 16.81 13.09
N CYS A 48 -1.29 16.17 13.97
CA CYS A 48 -2.37 16.79 14.74
C CYS A 48 -2.14 16.49 16.22
N TYR A 49 -2.29 17.49 17.09
CA TYR A 49 -2.20 17.32 18.54
C TYR A 49 -3.60 17.41 19.16
N ASP A 50 -3.89 16.52 20.11
CA ASP A 50 -5.14 16.39 20.88
C ASP A 50 -6.43 16.08 20.09
N LYS A 51 -6.63 16.72 18.94
CA LYS A 51 -7.84 16.65 18.12
C LYS A 51 -7.50 16.66 16.64
N TRP A 52 -8.40 16.11 15.83
CA TRP A 52 -8.31 16.19 14.37
C TRP A 52 -8.39 17.64 13.90
N SER A 53 -7.49 18.03 13.00
CA SER A 53 -7.51 19.30 12.28
C SER A 53 -7.36 19.05 10.79
N LEU A 54 -8.08 19.83 9.97
CA LEU A 54 -7.71 19.99 8.58
C LEU A 54 -6.49 20.93 8.58
N GLY A 55 -5.36 20.42 8.10
CA GLY A 55 -4.17 21.26 7.83
C GLY A 55 -4.47 22.37 6.84
#